data_AF-A0A2P8C7B4-F1
#
_entry.id   AF-A0A2P8C7B4-F1
#
_cell.length_a   1.000
_cell.length_b   1.000
_cell.length_c   1.000
_cell.angle_alpha   90.00
_cell.angle_beta   90.00
_cell.angle_gamma   90.00
#
_symmetry.space_group_name_H-M   'P 1'
#
loop_
_entity.id
_entity.type
_entity.pdbx_description
1 polymer ?
#
loop_
_entity_poly.entity_id
_entity_poly.type
_entity_poly.pdbx_seq_one_letter_code
_entity_poly.pdbx_strand_id
1 'polypeptide(L)'
;MNAVAHQAYQLFPGDAASIKRARQWTADTLMDTTPQLPAQVISDVILIVSELATNAIRHTASDSGTYTVTLETDRAQVRVWVMDQGGAATLPIARTPGRMDVSGRGLAIVEAFSDTCGPILTTEATGYMATIDLTEPSP
;
A
#
# COMPACT_ATOMS: atom_id res chain seq x y z
N MET A 1 -17.99 -8.50 21.81
CA MET A 1 -16.53 -8.70 21.91
C MET A 1 -15.89 -7.90 20.79
N ASN A 2 -15.33 -6.74 21.09
CA ASN A 2 -14.65 -5.91 20.08
C ASN A 2 -13.40 -6.66 19.63
N ALA A 3 -13.34 -7.02 18.34
CA ALA A 3 -12.10 -7.51 17.78
C ALA A 3 -11.10 -6.35 17.80
N VAL A 4 -9.97 -6.55 18.47
CA VAL A 4 -8.88 -5.58 18.48
C VAL A 4 -8.26 -5.59 17.08
N ALA A 5 -8.18 -4.42 16.44
CA ALA A 5 -7.46 -4.28 15.18
C ALA A 5 -5.96 -4.53 15.43
N HIS A 6 -5.33 -5.33 14.58
CA HIS A 6 -3.87 -5.50 14.59
C HIS A 6 -3.27 -4.43 13.71
N GLN A 7 -2.36 -3.64 14.26
CA GLN A 7 -1.63 -2.63 13.53
C GLN A 7 -0.13 -2.93 13.57
N ALA A 8 0.51 -2.87 12.42
CA ALA A 8 1.95 -3.03 12.27
C ALA A 8 2.46 -2.02 11.24
N TYR A 9 3.68 -1.52 11.44
CA TYR A 9 4.34 -0.67 10.44
C TYR A 9 5.82 -1.00 10.34
N GLN A 10 6.40 -0.74 9.17
CA GLN A 10 7.83 -0.82 8.97
C GLN A 10 8.32 0.30 8.05
N LEU A 11 9.45 0.90 8.43
CA LEU A 11 10.19 1.88 7.65
C LEU A 11 11.14 1.17 6.68
N PHE A 12 11.16 1.63 5.43
CA PHE A 12 12.01 1.13 4.38
C PHE A 12 12.83 2.27 3.76
N PRO A 13 14.08 2.00 3.33
CA PRO A 13 14.83 2.94 2.52
C PRO A 13 14.21 3.07 1.13
N GLY A 14 14.34 4.23 0.49
CA GLY A 14 13.84 4.54 -0.86
C GLY A 14 14.67 3.91 -1.99
N ASP A 15 15.15 2.67 -1.82
CA ASP A 15 15.92 1.94 -2.82
C ASP A 15 15.09 0.82 -3.47
N ALA A 16 15.38 0.45 -4.72
CA ALA A 16 14.60 -0.59 -5.41
C ALA A 16 14.63 -1.97 -4.70
N ALA A 17 15.67 -2.25 -3.90
CA ALA A 17 15.78 -3.51 -3.15
C ALA A 17 14.79 -3.56 -1.96
N SER A 18 14.33 -2.41 -1.47
CA SER A 18 13.33 -2.31 -0.41
C SER A 18 11.96 -2.83 -0.85
N ILE A 19 11.61 -2.77 -2.14
CA ILE A 19 10.31 -3.24 -2.65
C ILE A 19 10.13 -4.73 -2.33
N LYS A 20 11.17 -5.54 -2.56
CA LYS A 20 11.13 -6.98 -2.24
C LYS A 20 10.99 -7.18 -0.73
N ARG A 21 11.69 -6.39 0.08
CA ARG A 21 11.62 -6.45 1.56
C ARG A 21 10.22 -6.07 2.06
N ALA A 22 9.61 -5.05 1.49
CA ALA A 22 8.25 -4.62 1.83
C ALA A 22 7.23 -5.72 1.52
N ARG A 23 7.29 -6.34 0.33
CA ARG A 23 6.41 -7.47 0.01
C ARG A 23 6.55 -8.64 0.98
N GLN A 24 7.78 -9.01 1.33
CA GLN A 24 8.04 -10.12 2.25
C GLN A 24 7.51 -9.78 3.65
N TRP A 25 7.82 -8.60 4.16
CA TRP A 25 7.33 -8.14 5.45
C TRP A 25 5.80 -8.10 5.51
N THR A 26 5.14 -7.64 4.45
CA THR A 26 3.67 -7.64 4.35
C THR A 26 3.11 -9.06 4.43
N ALA A 27 3.67 -10.00 3.67
CA ALA A 27 3.25 -11.40 3.70
C ALA A 27 3.39 -12.00 5.11
N ASP A 28 4.58 -11.87 5.69
CA ASP A 28 4.91 -12.42 7.01
C ASP A 28 3.99 -11.81 8.09
N THR A 29 3.82 -10.49 8.08
CA THR A 29 2.97 -9.77 9.05
C THR A 29 1.52 -10.21 8.97
N LEU A 30 0.94 -10.35 7.78
CA LEU A 30 -0.46 -10.76 7.62
C LEU A 30 -0.66 -12.23 8.02
N MET A 31 0.29 -13.11 7.72
CA MET A 31 0.25 -14.52 8.11
C MET A 31 0.37 -14.68 9.63
N ASP A 32 1.22 -13.88 10.28
CA ASP A 32 1.46 -13.96 11.72
C ASP A 32 0.31 -13.33 12.54
N THR A 33 -0.22 -12.19 12.10
CA THR A 33 -1.22 -11.43 12.87
C THR A 33 -2.67 -11.77 12.52
N THR A 34 -2.91 -12.32 11.33
CA THR A 34 -4.24 -12.66 10.82
C THR A 34 -4.24 -13.97 10.03
N PRO A 35 -3.97 -15.12 10.68
CA PRO A 35 -3.82 -16.41 10.01
C PRO A 35 -5.08 -16.90 9.27
N GLN A 36 -6.26 -16.35 9.60
CA GLN A 36 -7.52 -16.65 8.93
C GLN A 36 -7.78 -15.85 7.64
N LEU A 37 -6.88 -14.93 7.27
CA LEU A 37 -7.06 -14.09 6.09
C LEU A 37 -6.97 -14.95 4.81
N PRO A 38 -7.88 -14.78 3.82
CA PRO A 38 -7.82 -15.54 2.58
C PRO A 38 -6.50 -15.28 1.84
N ALA A 39 -5.90 -16.33 1.28
CA ALA A 39 -4.63 -16.22 0.54
C ALA A 39 -4.69 -15.23 -0.64
N GLN A 40 -5.87 -15.09 -1.26
CA GLN A 40 -6.10 -14.10 -2.30
C GLN A 40 -5.95 -12.66 -1.77
N VAL A 41 -6.58 -12.35 -0.64
CA VAL A 41 -6.48 -11.03 0.01
C VAL A 41 -5.02 -10.73 0.38
N ILE A 42 -4.28 -11.70 0.92
CA ILE A 42 -2.84 -11.53 1.20
C ILE A 42 -2.08 -11.15 -0.08
N SER A 43 -2.37 -11.86 -1.18
CA SER A 43 -1.71 -11.62 -2.48
C SER A 43 -2.05 -10.23 -3.04
N ASP A 44 -3.30 -9.80 -2.91
CA ASP A 44 -3.77 -8.49 -3.37
C ASP A 44 -3.14 -7.36 -2.55
N VAL A 45 -3.05 -7.51 -1.23
CA VAL A 45 -2.36 -6.55 -0.35
C VAL A 45 -0.86 -6.45 -0.68
N ILE A 46 -0.20 -7.59 -0.94
CA ILE A 46 1.22 -7.59 -1.37
C ILE A 46 1.39 -6.84 -2.70
N LEU A 47 0.47 -7.01 -3.64
CA LEU A 47 0.50 -6.31 -4.93
C LEU A 47 0.32 -4.80 -4.73
N ILE A 48 -0.66 -4.39 -3.95
CA ILE A 48 -0.90 -2.99 -3.57
C ILE A 48 0.36 -2.38 -2.96
N VAL A 49 0.95 -3.04 -1.96
CA VAL A 49 2.18 -2.55 -1.30
C VAL A 49 3.33 -2.42 -2.31
N SER A 50 3.47 -3.36 -3.24
CA SER A 50 4.52 -3.30 -4.27
C SER A 50 4.37 -2.11 -5.20
N GLU A 51 3.15 -1.82 -5.67
CA GLU A 51 2.87 -0.69 -6.55
C GLU A 51 3.03 0.65 -5.80
N LEU A 52 2.52 0.74 -4.58
CA LEU A 52 2.65 1.93 -3.75
C LEU A 52 4.09 2.22 -3.34
N ALA A 53 4.87 1.20 -2.96
CA ALA A 53 6.30 1.36 -2.68
C ALA A 53 7.09 1.79 -3.93
N THR A 54 6.74 1.26 -5.10
CA THR A 54 7.34 1.68 -6.38
C THR A 54 7.03 3.15 -6.68
N ASN A 55 5.81 3.60 -6.42
CA ASN A 55 5.43 5.01 -6.55
C ASN A 55 6.20 5.87 -5.55
N ALA A 56 6.23 5.48 -4.27
CA ALA A 56 6.96 6.21 -3.24
C ALA A 56 8.43 6.42 -3.64
N ILE A 57 9.14 5.36 -4.03
CA ILE A 57 10.56 5.46 -4.48
C ILE A 57 10.72 6.39 -5.69
N ARG A 58 9.82 6.31 -6.67
CA ARG A 58 9.89 7.16 -7.88
C ARG A 58 9.61 8.63 -7.60
N HIS A 59 8.86 8.92 -6.55
CA HIS A 59 8.35 10.26 -6.25
C HIS A 59 9.04 10.92 -5.04
N THR A 60 9.70 10.16 -4.17
CA THR A 60 10.60 10.70 -3.14
C THR A 60 11.77 11.41 -3.81
N ALA A 61 11.86 12.73 -3.63
CA ALA A 61 12.76 13.62 -4.36
C ALA A 61 14.26 13.50 -4.02
N SER A 62 14.70 12.44 -3.35
CA SER A 62 16.09 12.30 -2.90
C SER A 62 16.52 10.82 -2.90
N ASP A 63 17.70 10.53 -3.43
CA ASP A 63 18.37 9.21 -3.42
C ASP A 63 18.66 8.64 -2.00
N SER A 64 18.10 9.26 -0.96
CA SER A 64 18.21 8.91 0.46
C SER A 64 16.87 8.99 1.21
N GLY A 65 15.74 9.01 0.50
CA GLY A 65 14.41 9.05 1.10
C GLY A 65 14.05 7.76 1.84
N THR A 66 13.03 7.83 2.70
CA THR A 66 12.41 6.66 3.32
C THR A 66 10.91 6.69 3.08
N TYR A 67 10.29 5.50 3.13
CA TYR A 67 8.84 5.37 3.17
C TYR A 67 8.45 4.36 4.24
N THR A 68 7.25 4.54 4.78
CA THR A 68 6.66 3.65 5.80
C THR A 68 5.51 2.91 5.17
N VAL A 69 5.47 1.59 5.38
CA VAL A 69 4.27 0.78 5.12
C VAL A 69 3.59 0.54 6.46
N THR A 70 2.30 0.86 6.55
CA THR A 70 1.45 0.55 7.70
C THR A 70 0.35 -0.40 7.24
N LEU A 71 0.16 -1.48 8.00
CA LEU A 71 -0.93 -2.42 7.85
C LEU A 71 -1.82 -2.33 9.08
N GLU A 72 -3.11 -2.23 8.86
CA GLU A 72 -4.11 -2.39 9.92
C GLU A 72 -5.13 -3.42 9.47
N THR A 73 -5.33 -4.45 10.28
CA THR A 73 -6.29 -5.52 9.96
C THR A 73 -7.26 -5.74 11.10
N ASP A 74 -8.53 -5.79 10.77
CA ASP A 74 -9.60 -6.20 11.67
C ASP A 74 -10.43 -7.33 11.04
N ARG A 75 -11.61 -7.64 11.59
CA ARG A 75 -12.47 -8.70 11.04
C ARG A 75 -13.22 -8.31 9.78
N ALA A 76 -13.30 -7.03 9.48
CA ALA A 76 -14.08 -6.47 8.39
C ALA A 76 -13.20 -6.00 7.23
N GLN A 77 -11.94 -5.62 7.45
CA GLN A 77 -11.09 -5.06 6.41
C GLN A 77 -9.59 -5.20 6.68
N VAL A 78 -8.81 -5.09 5.61
CA VAL A 78 -7.36 -4.80 5.64
C VAL A 78 -7.15 -3.40 5.08
N ARG A 79 -6.49 -2.53 5.84
CA ARG A 79 -6.07 -1.19 5.43
C ARG A 79 -4.55 -1.13 5.26
N VAL A 80 -4.12 -0.45 4.21
CA VAL A 80 -2.72 -0.26 3.84
C VAL A 80 -2.47 1.23 3.66
N TRP A 81 -1.43 1.74 4.31
CA TRP A 81 -0.88 3.06 4.02
C TRP A 81 0.56 2.90 3.57
N VAL A 82 0.93 3.65 2.53
CA VAL A 82 2.33 3.88 2.18
C VAL A 82 2.56 5.38 2.21
N MET A 83 3.38 5.82 3.17
CA MET A 83 3.67 7.22 3.44
C MET A 83 5.15 7.50 3.19
N ASP A 84 5.48 8.61 2.54
CA ASP A 84 6.84 9.07 2.31
C ASP A 84 7.00 10.55 2.66
N GLN A 85 8.25 11.01 2.74
CA GLN A 85 8.59 12.41 3.08
C GLN A 85 8.44 13.38 1.90
N GLY A 86 7.82 12.96 0.80
CA GLY A 86 7.46 13.81 -0.32
C GLY A 86 6.45 14.89 0.06
N GLY A 87 6.49 16.01 -0.66
CA GLY A 87 5.53 17.11 -0.49
C GLY A 87 4.29 16.95 -1.39
N ALA A 88 3.30 17.84 -1.26
CA ALA A 88 2.07 17.78 -2.07
C ALA A 88 2.32 17.77 -3.60
N ALA A 89 3.45 18.31 -4.06
CA ALA A 89 3.87 18.28 -5.46
C ALA A 89 4.31 16.89 -5.97
N THR A 90 4.57 15.93 -5.08
CA THR A 90 5.05 14.58 -5.40
C THR A 90 3.99 13.50 -5.21
N LEU A 91 2.73 13.89 -5.02
CA LEU A 91 1.64 12.93 -4.84
C LEU A 91 1.52 11.98 -6.03
N PRO A 92 1.24 10.68 -5.77
CA PRO A 92 0.86 9.75 -6.82
C PRO A 92 -0.42 10.25 -7.50
N ILE A 93 -0.32 10.71 -8.74
CA ILE A 93 -1.48 11.06 -9.57
C ILE A 93 -1.84 9.85 -10.41
N ALA A 94 -3.08 9.36 -10.28
CA ALA A 94 -3.59 8.32 -11.16
C ALA A 94 -3.56 8.86 -12.58
N ARG A 95 -2.70 8.28 -13.43
CA ARG A 95 -2.62 8.63 -14.85
C ARG A 95 -3.29 7.50 -15.62
N THR A 96 -4.20 7.83 -16.54
CA THR A 96 -4.65 6.87 -17.55
C THR A 96 -3.46 6.56 -18.46
N PRO A 97 -2.86 5.36 -18.38
CA PRO A 97 -1.69 5.06 -19.20
C PRO A 97 -2.12 4.90 -20.66
N GLY A 98 -1.36 5.49 -21.58
CA GLY A 98 -1.54 5.22 -23.01
C GLY A 98 -1.24 3.76 -23.33
N ARG A 99 -1.79 3.24 -24.44
CA ARG A 99 -1.64 1.82 -24.85
C ARG A 99 -0.17 1.36 -25.01
N MET A 100 0.74 2.31 -25.21
CA MET A 100 2.19 2.09 -25.35
C MET A 100 3.00 2.51 -24.11
N ASP A 101 2.36 3.08 -23.09
CA ASP A 101 3.06 3.51 -21.88
C ASP A 101 3.41 2.32 -20.99
N VAL A 102 4.69 2.24 -20.65
CA VAL A 102 5.28 1.29 -19.69
C VAL A 102 5.24 1.81 -18.24
N SER A 103 4.70 3.02 -18.00
CA SER A 103 4.58 3.63 -16.67
C SER A 103 3.17 4.20 -16.45
N GLY A 104 2.77 4.39 -15.18
CA GLY A 104 1.46 4.98 -14.84
C GLY A 104 0.33 3.97 -14.56
N ARG A 105 0.60 2.67 -14.58
CA ARG A 105 -0.39 1.63 -14.25
C ARG A 105 -0.52 1.36 -12.75
N GLY A 106 0.45 1.77 -11.93
CA GLY A 106 0.51 1.36 -10.53
C GLY A 106 -0.73 1.74 -9.72
N LEU A 107 -1.22 2.97 -9.88
CA LEU A 107 -2.47 3.39 -9.21
C LEU A 107 -3.72 2.72 -9.79
N ALA A 108 -3.76 2.47 -11.10
CA ALA A 108 -4.88 1.72 -11.69
C ALA A 108 -4.92 0.27 -11.18
N ILE A 109 -3.76 -0.34 -10.88
CA ILE A 109 -3.69 -1.64 -10.21
C ILE A 109 -4.19 -1.50 -8.78
N VAL A 110 -3.74 -0.50 -8.01
CA VAL A 110 -4.24 -0.29 -6.64
C VAL A 110 -5.76 -0.10 -6.63
N GLU A 111 -6.31 0.71 -7.54
CA GLU A 111 -7.75 0.92 -7.70
C GLU A 111 -8.51 -0.37 -8.07
N ALA A 112 -7.91 -1.25 -8.90
CA ALA A 112 -8.56 -2.49 -9.31
C ALA A 112 -8.56 -3.59 -8.23
N PHE A 113 -7.66 -3.49 -7.24
CA PHE A 113 -7.48 -4.50 -6.19
C PHE A 113 -7.88 -4.01 -4.79
N SER A 114 -8.52 -2.83 -4.69
CA SER A 114 -9.02 -2.27 -3.44
C SER A 114 -10.46 -1.80 -3.58
N ASP A 115 -11.24 -1.90 -2.51
CA ASP A 115 -12.62 -1.39 -2.45
C ASP A 115 -12.64 0.12 -2.30
N THR A 116 -11.69 0.67 -1.54
CA THR A 116 -11.47 2.12 -1.43
C THR A 116 -10.00 2.44 -1.45
N CYS A 117 -9.62 3.54 -2.11
CA CYS A 117 -8.26 4.03 -2.09
C CYS A 117 -8.19 5.53 -2.35
N GLY A 118 -7.05 6.15 -2.02
CA GLY A 118 -6.85 7.56 -2.31
C GLY A 118 -5.57 8.14 -1.71
N PRO A 119 -5.21 9.36 -2.11
CA PRO A 119 -4.04 10.05 -1.59
C PRO A 119 -4.25 10.50 -0.13
N ILE A 120 -3.18 10.44 0.65
CA ILE A 120 -3.11 11.03 2.00
C ILE A 120 -2.12 12.19 1.96
N LEU A 121 -2.55 13.35 2.44
CA LEU A 121 -1.70 14.52 2.60
C LEU A 121 -1.72 14.93 4.06
N THR A 122 -0.56 15.02 4.66
CA THR A 122 -0.37 15.68 5.96
C THR A 122 0.59 16.84 5.80
N THR A 123 0.80 17.61 6.86
CA THR A 123 1.81 18.67 6.90
C THR A 123 3.24 18.14 6.84
N GLU A 124 3.45 16.86 7.16
CA GLU A 124 4.79 16.25 7.36
C GLU A 124 5.10 15.12 6.37
N ALA A 125 4.07 14.52 5.76
CA ALA A 125 4.22 13.38 4.85
C ALA A 125 3.09 13.35 3.81
N THR A 126 3.37 12.75 2.67
CA THR A 126 2.34 12.38 1.68
C THR A 126 2.33 10.88 1.47
N GLY A 127 1.27 10.36 0.88
CA GLY A 127 1.17 8.93 0.66
C GLY A 127 -0.10 8.51 -0.03
N TYR A 128 -0.36 7.22 0.02
CA TYR A 128 -1.56 6.61 -0.52
C TYR A 128 -2.11 5.58 0.45
N MET A 129 -3.42 5.49 0.49
CA MET A 129 -4.19 4.55 1.28
C MET A 129 -4.94 3.61 0.35
N ALA A 130 -5.06 2.34 0.74
CA ALA A 130 -5.97 1.38 0.12
C ALA A 130 -6.61 0.47 1.19
N THR A 131 -7.86 0.09 0.97
CA THR A 131 -8.63 -0.81 1.84
C THR A 131 -9.19 -1.97 1.01
N ILE A 132 -9.09 -3.18 1.55
CA ILE A 132 -9.80 -4.37 1.05
C ILE A 132 -10.79 -4.80 2.14
N ASP A 133 -12.07 -4.87 1.79
CA ASP A 133 -13.12 -5.37 2.67
C ASP A 133 -13.12 -6.91 2.66
N LEU A 134 -13.25 -7.51 3.85
CA LEU A 134 -13.24 -8.96 4.08
C LEU A 134 -14.63 -9.57 4.10
N THR A 135 -15.67 -8.76 3.99
CA THR A 135 -17.04 -9.24 3.83
C THR A 135 -17.29 -9.65 2.38
N GLU A 136 -18.03 -10.74 2.17
CA GLU A 136 -18.47 -11.10 0.83
C GLU A 136 -19.19 -9.91 0.17
N PRO A 137 -18.98 -9.65 -1.14
CA PRO A 137 -19.75 -8.66 -1.86
C PRO A 137 -21.23 -8.97 -1.63
N SER A 138 -22.00 -7.94 -1.22
CA SER A 138 -23.44 -8.07 -1.07
C SER A 138 -24.04 -8.66 -2.36
N PRO A 139 -24.90 -9.70 -2.28
CA PRO A 139 -25.43 -10.38 -3.45
C PRO A 139 -26.21 -9.46 -4.40
#